data_AF-A0A957NUH0-F1
#
_entry.id   AF-A0A957NUH0-F1
#
_cell.length_a   1.000
_cell.length_b   1.000
_cell.length_c   1.000
_cell.angle_alpha   90.00
_cell.angle_beta   90.00
_cell.angle_gamma   90.00
#
_symmetry.space_group_name_H-M   'P 1'
#
loop_
_entity.id
_entity.type
_entity.pdbx_description
1 polymer ?
#
loop_
_entity_poly.entity_id
_entity_poly.type
_entity_poly.pdbx_seq_one_letter_code
_entity_poly.pdbx_strand_id
1 'polypeptide(L)'
;QNNVPFAWWRPEWSGGAQIHGAGLAAPIIGVVAGVWFLGRNLSNTGEASEERTDATSWLFALLLGLIVLAILVQTRTSTTSLTPTPYDNMVRVAQRIEQLEQRSDAILLLEPEQTQRFANLYHGHLPTYGLFGQTQLDEANQQWLARLRAEYRRLWVVPDSTLPDASGWERPLRTDDYLLWESRAADDTGQRLALYALAPAQTLEERGLGAVFGDLSDVGSTITPENGRIRLNGYAFTQQTQPNGELLLTLRWESLQPVENNYHVFVHILNEANDKVDQRDGQPVQWMRPTSSWRPGELIIDHYGLLLPADFPPGNYKISIGLYDPVSGQRLPVNGGTSEYAIELGPVQVQPR
;
A
#
# COMPACT_ATOMS: atom_id res chain seq x y z
N GLN A 1 4.81 13.14 39.80
CA GLN A 1 4.80 11.70 40.10
C GLN A 1 4.31 11.00 38.85
N ASN A 2 5.17 10.13 38.32
CA ASN A 2 5.04 9.47 37.03
C ASN A 2 3.90 8.46 37.04
N ASN A 3 2.99 8.55 36.07
CA ASN A 3 2.13 7.44 35.68
C ASN A 3 2.25 7.25 34.17
N VAL A 4 3.05 6.24 33.80
CA VAL A 4 3.12 5.68 32.44
C VAL A 4 2.02 4.62 32.37
N PRO A 5 1.05 4.67 31.44
CA PRO A 5 0.07 3.62 31.31
C PRO A 5 0.68 2.44 30.53
N PHE A 6 0.69 1.26 31.16
CA PHE A 6 1.06 -0.01 30.54
C PHE A 6 -0.08 -0.52 29.63
N ALA A 7 0.22 -0.88 28.38
CA ALA A 7 -0.69 -1.59 27.48
C ALA A 7 -0.59 -3.11 27.69
N TRP A 8 -1.74 -3.78 27.63
CA TRP A 8 -1.99 -5.16 28.06
C TRP A 8 -1.89 -6.15 26.88
N TRP A 9 -1.31 -7.34 27.13
CA TRP A 9 -1.05 -8.42 26.16
C TRP A 9 -1.73 -9.73 26.57
N ARG A 10 -2.13 -10.59 25.62
CA ARG A 10 -2.52 -12.01 25.83
C ARG A 10 -1.92 -12.90 24.71
N PRO A 11 -1.27 -14.04 25.01
CA PRO A 11 -0.74 -14.95 24.00
C PRO A 11 -1.67 -16.12 23.70
N GLU A 12 -1.88 -16.42 22.42
CA GLU A 12 -1.99 -17.80 21.92
C GLU A 12 -1.22 -17.88 20.59
N TRP A 13 -0.28 -18.82 20.49
CA TRP A 13 0.75 -18.91 19.45
C TRP A 13 0.58 -20.24 18.69
N SER A 14 0.50 -20.20 17.36
CA SER A 14 0.85 -21.35 16.51
C SER A 14 1.15 -20.89 15.07
N GLY A 15 2.34 -21.20 14.57
CA GLY A 15 2.72 -20.93 13.18
C GLY A 15 4.18 -21.30 12.91
N GLY A 16 4.41 -22.53 12.45
CA GLY A 16 5.74 -23.07 12.12
C GLY A 16 6.24 -22.59 10.75
N ALA A 17 7.52 -22.25 10.68
CA ALA A 17 8.21 -21.94 9.43
C ALA A 17 8.63 -23.23 8.69
N GLN A 18 8.33 -23.32 7.39
CA GLN A 18 8.84 -24.36 6.50
C GLN A 18 10.27 -24.02 6.04
N ILE A 19 11.19 -24.98 6.15
CA ILE A 19 12.59 -24.86 5.70
C ILE A 19 12.71 -25.42 4.28
N HIS A 20 13.18 -24.61 3.33
CA HIS A 20 13.40 -25.02 1.93
C HIS A 20 14.65 -25.93 1.78
N GLY A 21 14.45 -27.17 1.33
CA GLY A 21 15.47 -28.24 1.28
C GLY A 21 16.62 -28.08 0.27
N ALA A 22 16.57 -27.10 -0.64
CA ALA A 22 17.60 -26.93 -1.67
C ALA A 22 18.96 -26.45 -1.11
N GLY A 23 18.96 -25.77 0.05
CA GLY A 23 20.19 -25.28 0.69
C GLY A 23 21.04 -26.37 1.38
N LEU A 24 20.51 -27.59 1.53
CA LEU A 24 21.19 -28.70 2.21
C LEU A 24 21.93 -29.65 1.26
N ALA A 25 21.71 -29.56 -0.05
CA ALA A 25 22.28 -30.50 -1.01
C ALA A 25 23.81 -30.44 -1.10
N ALA A 26 24.39 -29.23 -1.11
CA ALA A 26 25.84 -29.03 -1.20
C ALA A 26 26.63 -29.58 0.02
N PRO A 27 26.23 -29.32 1.28
CA PRO A 27 26.93 -29.90 2.44
C PRO A 27 26.74 -31.42 2.53
N ILE A 28 25.58 -31.96 2.14
CA ILE A 28 25.35 -33.42 2.12
C ILE A 28 26.27 -34.12 1.11
N ILE A 29 26.44 -33.56 -0.09
CA ILE A 29 27.38 -34.10 -1.10
C ILE A 29 28.83 -34.09 -0.57
N GLY A 30 29.23 -33.02 0.13
CA GLY A 30 30.54 -32.92 0.76
C GLY A 30 30.79 -33.97 1.85
N VAL A 31 29.79 -34.21 2.70
CA VAL A 31 29.86 -35.25 3.75
C VAL A 31 29.90 -36.64 3.14
N VAL A 32 29.09 -36.92 2.11
CA VAL A 32 29.07 -38.21 1.42
C VAL A 32 30.40 -38.49 0.73
N ALA A 33 31.00 -37.50 0.05
CA ALA A 33 32.31 -37.62 -0.56
C ALA A 33 33.41 -37.85 0.50
N GLY A 34 33.34 -37.15 1.63
CA GLY A 34 34.26 -37.33 2.76
C GLY A 34 34.18 -38.73 3.37
N VAL A 35 32.98 -39.24 3.63
CA VAL A 35 32.75 -40.59 4.16
C VAL A 35 33.17 -41.67 3.17
N TRP A 36 32.91 -41.48 1.87
CA TRP A 36 33.36 -42.42 0.83
C TRP A 36 34.88 -42.52 0.76
N PHE A 37 35.59 -41.39 0.86
CA PHE A 37 37.04 -41.37 0.86
C PHE A 37 37.63 -41.98 2.15
N LEU A 38 36.99 -41.74 3.30
CA LEU A 38 37.34 -42.35 4.59
C LEU A 38 37.19 -43.88 4.55
N GLY A 39 36.08 -44.36 3.97
CA GLY A 39 35.82 -45.79 3.79
C GLY A 39 36.84 -46.45 2.87
N ARG A 40 37.28 -45.76 1.81
CA ARG A 40 38.29 -46.26 0.88
C ARG A 40 39.70 -46.30 1.49
N ASN A 41 40.00 -45.38 2.40
CA ASN A 41 41.28 -45.36 3.10
C ASN A 41 41.34 -46.45 4.19
N LEU A 42 40.21 -46.75 4.84
CA LEU A 42 40.10 -47.83 5.82
C LEU A 42 40.04 -49.23 5.17
N SER A 43 39.52 -49.35 3.94
CA SER A 43 39.46 -50.64 3.22
C SER A 43 40.79 -51.08 2.61
N ASN A 44 41.80 -50.21 2.57
CA ASN A 44 43.11 -50.49 1.99
C ASN A 44 44.17 -50.90 3.03
N THR A 45 43.78 -51.23 4.26
CA THR A 45 44.70 -51.76 5.28
C THR A 45 44.91 -53.27 5.09
N GLY A 46 45.56 -53.62 3.99
CA GLY A 46 46.09 -54.94 3.72
C GLY A 46 47.51 -54.78 3.21
N GLU A 47 48.47 -55.09 4.07
CA GLU A 47 49.91 -55.25 3.81
C GLU A 47 50.80 -53.97 3.76
N ALA A 48 51.56 -53.85 4.85
CA ALA A 48 52.97 -53.45 4.97
C ALA A 48 53.53 -52.15 4.33
N SER A 49 54.36 -51.51 5.17
CA SER A 49 55.51 -50.63 4.90
C SER A 49 55.30 -49.11 4.75
N GLU A 50 55.90 -48.43 5.73
CA GLU A 50 56.72 -47.21 5.67
C GLU A 50 56.32 -46.00 4.80
N GLU A 51 56.28 -44.86 5.49
CA GLU A 51 56.64 -43.52 4.98
C GLU A 51 55.74 -42.94 3.88
N ARG A 52 54.42 -42.93 4.10
CA ARG A 52 53.50 -42.18 3.23
C ARG A 52 52.33 -41.54 3.96
N THR A 53 52.61 -40.66 4.92
CA THR A 53 51.58 -39.87 5.60
C THR A 53 52.05 -38.46 5.88
N ASP A 54 51.92 -37.61 4.86
CA ASP A 54 51.83 -36.15 5.05
C ASP A 54 50.99 -35.54 3.92
N ALA A 55 51.07 -36.13 2.72
CA ALA A 55 50.38 -35.63 1.53
C ALA A 55 48.84 -35.66 1.63
N THR A 56 48.27 -36.66 2.27
CA THR A 56 46.81 -36.84 2.40
C THR A 56 46.21 -36.01 3.53
N SER A 57 46.99 -35.73 4.58
CA SER A 57 46.57 -34.91 5.72
C SER A 57 46.43 -33.42 5.35
N TRP A 58 47.36 -32.88 4.55
CA TRP A 58 47.26 -31.49 4.10
C TRP A 58 46.11 -31.27 3.13
N LEU A 59 45.81 -32.25 2.27
CA LEU A 59 44.66 -32.20 1.36
C LEU A 59 43.35 -32.13 2.16
N PHE A 60 43.25 -32.88 3.26
CA PHE A 60 42.08 -32.87 4.13
C PHE A 60 41.91 -31.52 4.84
N ALA A 61 43.00 -30.96 5.38
CA ALA A 61 42.99 -29.64 6.01
C ALA A 61 42.62 -28.53 5.02
N LEU A 62 43.07 -28.63 3.76
CA LEU A 62 42.78 -27.68 2.70
C LEU A 62 41.31 -27.77 2.27
N LEU A 63 40.75 -28.97 2.14
CA LEU A 63 39.33 -29.19 1.84
C LEU A 63 38.43 -28.68 2.98
N LEU A 64 38.80 -28.95 4.23
CA LEU A 64 38.07 -28.43 5.40
C LEU A 64 38.13 -26.90 5.46
N GLY A 65 39.31 -26.32 5.17
CA GLY A 65 39.50 -24.87 5.08
C GLY A 65 38.67 -24.23 3.98
N LEU A 66 38.57 -24.88 2.81
CA LEU A 66 37.71 -24.42 1.71
C LEU A 66 36.22 -24.52 2.04
N ILE A 67 35.79 -25.57 2.75
CA ILE A 67 34.41 -25.70 3.22
C ILE A 67 34.08 -24.61 4.25
N VAL A 68 34.95 -24.38 5.22
CA VAL A 68 34.78 -23.30 6.20
C VAL A 68 34.77 -21.94 5.52
N LEU A 69 35.67 -21.71 4.55
CA LEU A 69 35.69 -20.49 3.76
C LEU A 69 34.41 -20.32 2.93
N ALA A 70 33.91 -21.39 2.30
CA ALA A 70 32.66 -21.37 1.56
C ALA A 70 31.46 -21.06 2.48
N ILE A 71 31.41 -21.64 3.69
CA ILE A 71 30.39 -21.33 4.71
C ILE A 71 30.51 -19.87 5.17
N LEU A 72 31.72 -19.36 5.41
CA LEU A 72 31.96 -17.97 5.81
C LEU A 72 31.60 -16.98 4.69
N VAL A 73 31.93 -17.31 3.43
CA VAL A 73 31.55 -16.51 2.26
C VAL A 73 30.04 -16.56 2.08
N GLN A 74 29.41 -17.72 2.21
CA GLN A 74 27.97 -17.86 2.07
C GLN A 74 27.19 -17.13 3.17
N THR A 75 27.66 -17.19 4.43
CA THR A 75 27.08 -16.41 5.53
C THR A 75 27.33 -14.90 5.37
N ARG A 76 28.48 -14.48 4.80
CA ARG A 76 28.70 -13.09 4.39
C ARG A 76 27.78 -12.65 3.26
N THR A 77 27.61 -13.45 2.21
CA THR A 77 26.74 -13.11 1.08
C THR A 77 25.28 -13.02 1.51
N SER A 78 24.84 -13.87 2.44
CA SER A 78 23.50 -13.81 3.04
C SER A 78 23.29 -12.61 3.97
N THR A 79 24.36 -12.02 4.53
CA THR A 79 24.28 -10.79 5.33
C THR A 79 24.44 -9.52 4.47
N THR A 80 24.82 -9.65 3.20
CA THR A 80 24.79 -8.58 2.18
C THR A 80 23.53 -8.63 1.30
N SER A 81 22.44 -9.24 1.74
CA SER A 81 21.15 -8.96 1.11
C SER A 81 20.76 -7.53 1.45
N LEU A 82 20.69 -6.68 0.43
CA LEU A 82 20.29 -5.26 0.47
C LEU A 82 18.84 -5.02 0.94
N THR A 83 18.15 -6.05 1.45
CA THR A 83 16.78 -5.98 1.96
C THR A 83 16.78 -5.37 3.36
N PRO A 84 16.09 -4.25 3.58
CA PRO A 84 16.00 -3.62 4.88
C PRO A 84 15.42 -4.59 5.92
N THR A 85 15.99 -4.59 7.12
CA THR A 85 15.43 -5.41 8.20
C THR A 85 14.06 -4.87 8.63
N PRO A 86 13.21 -5.68 9.30
CA PRO A 86 11.97 -5.17 9.90
C PRO A 86 12.21 -3.98 10.84
N TYR A 87 13.37 -3.95 11.50
CA TYR A 87 13.78 -2.81 12.33
C TYR A 87 14.05 -1.56 11.49
N ASP A 88 14.84 -1.67 10.41
CA ASP A 88 15.14 -0.54 9.53
C ASP A 88 13.88 0.04 8.88
N ASN A 89 12.93 -0.84 8.51
CA ASN A 89 11.62 -0.42 8.01
C ASN A 89 10.88 0.42 9.04
N MET A 90 10.84 -0.02 10.30
CA MET A 90 10.13 0.71 11.35
C MET A 90 10.77 2.06 11.69
N VAL A 91 12.11 2.15 11.64
CA VAL A 91 12.83 3.43 11.76
C VAL A 91 12.39 4.41 10.67
N ARG A 92 12.30 3.95 9.42
CA ARG A 92 11.87 4.78 8.28
C ARG A 92 10.40 5.19 8.39
N VAL A 93 9.53 4.29 8.86
CA VAL A 93 8.12 4.59 9.14
C VAL A 93 8.01 5.69 10.21
N ALA A 94 8.69 5.55 11.34
CA ALA A 94 8.69 6.55 12.41
C ALA A 94 9.18 7.92 11.91
N GLN A 95 10.34 7.97 11.24
CA GLN A 95 10.89 9.20 10.68
C GLN A 95 9.94 9.87 9.66
N ARG A 96 9.26 9.07 8.83
CA ARG A 96 8.31 9.61 7.85
C ARG A 96 7.10 10.24 8.53
N ILE A 97 6.55 9.58 9.54
CA ILE A 97 5.41 10.10 10.30
C ILE A 97 5.83 11.38 11.02
N GLU A 98 6.97 11.40 11.71
CA GLU A 98 7.50 12.60 12.39
C GLU A 98 7.66 13.82 11.48
N GLN A 99 8.03 13.61 10.21
CA GLN A 99 8.22 14.69 9.25
C GLN A 99 6.90 15.30 8.75
N LEU A 100 5.81 14.52 8.75
CA LEU A 100 4.55 14.86 8.08
C LEU A 100 3.36 14.94 9.05
N GLU A 101 3.57 14.63 10.33
CA GLU A 101 2.54 14.65 11.36
C GLU A 101 1.89 16.02 11.53
N GLN A 102 0.58 16.00 11.76
CA GLN A 102 -0.17 17.16 12.22
C GLN A 102 -0.84 16.83 13.55
N ARG A 103 -1.04 17.85 14.40
CA ARG A 103 -1.54 17.68 15.79
C ARG A 103 -2.88 16.94 15.91
N SER A 104 -3.67 16.87 14.85
CA SER A 104 -4.98 16.21 14.81
C SER A 104 -4.96 14.84 14.12
N ASP A 105 -3.77 14.24 13.98
CA ASP A 105 -3.59 12.91 13.44
C ASP A 105 -3.55 11.86 14.57
N ALA A 106 -3.75 10.60 14.20
CA ALA A 106 -3.46 9.44 15.03
C ALA A 106 -2.68 8.39 14.23
N ILE A 107 -2.03 7.46 14.94
CA ILE A 107 -1.32 6.33 14.35
C ILE A 107 -2.00 5.02 14.76
N LEU A 108 -2.27 4.16 13.79
CA LEU A 108 -2.80 2.82 13.97
C LEU A 108 -1.83 1.78 13.39
N LEU A 109 -1.33 0.89 14.25
CA LEU A 109 -0.54 -0.27 13.86
C LEU A 109 -1.41 -1.52 13.92
N LEU A 110 -1.47 -2.28 12.81
CA LEU A 110 -2.25 -3.52 12.73
C LEU A 110 -1.47 -4.77 13.18
N GLU A 111 -0.23 -4.58 13.63
CA GLU A 111 0.62 -5.60 14.26
C GLU A 111 0.96 -5.13 15.69
N PRO A 112 0.12 -5.46 16.70
CA PRO A 112 0.21 -4.84 18.01
C PRO A 112 1.54 -5.14 18.72
N GLU A 113 2.19 -6.27 18.43
CA GLU A 113 3.52 -6.64 18.90
C GLU A 113 4.62 -5.66 18.45
N GLN A 114 4.40 -4.92 17.36
CA GLN A 114 5.33 -3.90 16.88
C GLN A 114 5.12 -2.55 17.56
N THR A 115 3.96 -2.31 18.20
CA THR A 115 3.59 -1.03 18.82
C THR A 115 4.61 -0.55 19.83
N GLN A 116 5.07 -1.42 20.75
CA GLN A 116 6.06 -1.03 21.75
C GLN A 116 7.41 -0.67 21.11
N ARG A 117 7.79 -1.38 20.05
CA ARG A 117 9.03 -1.08 19.33
C ARG A 117 8.92 0.24 18.59
N PHE A 118 7.81 0.45 17.88
CA PHE A 118 7.52 1.71 17.20
C PHE A 118 7.52 2.88 18.19
N ALA A 119 6.85 2.75 19.34
CA ALA A 119 6.82 3.77 20.38
C ALA A 119 8.21 4.13 20.95
N ASN A 120 9.18 3.22 20.90
CA ASN A 120 10.56 3.52 21.29
C ASN A 120 11.35 4.27 20.19
N LEU A 121 10.95 4.11 18.93
CA LEU A 121 11.59 4.73 17.76
C LEU A 121 10.98 6.08 17.40
N TYR A 122 9.68 6.23 17.66
CA TYR A 122 8.89 7.40 17.33
C TYR A 122 8.99 8.45 18.44
N HIS A 123 9.41 9.65 18.07
CA HIS A 123 9.63 10.80 18.93
C HIS A 123 8.66 11.95 18.68
N GLY A 124 7.62 11.72 17.87
CA GLY A 124 6.56 12.68 17.63
C GLY A 124 5.50 12.70 18.73
N HIS A 125 4.38 13.36 18.45
CA HIS A 125 3.38 13.71 19.47
C HIS A 125 2.03 13.00 19.29
N LEU A 126 1.90 12.16 18.27
CA LEU A 126 0.62 11.56 17.92
C LEU A 126 0.27 10.40 18.87
N PRO A 127 -1.02 10.27 19.23
CA PRO A 127 -1.49 9.07 19.91
C PRO A 127 -1.28 7.87 18.99
N THR A 128 -0.71 6.81 19.56
CA THR A 128 -0.37 5.57 18.86
C THR A 128 -1.20 4.42 19.41
N TYR A 129 -1.90 3.73 18.53
CA TYR A 129 -2.77 2.60 18.85
C TYR A 129 -2.26 1.34 18.14
N GLY A 130 -2.15 0.24 18.89
CA GLY A 130 -1.85 -1.08 18.36
C GLY A 130 -3.07 -1.98 18.45
N LEU A 131 -3.54 -2.49 17.32
CA LEU A 131 -4.68 -3.40 17.25
C LEU A 131 -4.32 -4.60 16.40
N PHE A 132 -4.90 -5.76 16.70
CA PHE A 132 -4.74 -6.91 15.82
C PHE A 132 -5.43 -6.65 14.49
N GLY A 133 -4.74 -6.97 13.40
CA GLY A 133 -5.35 -7.21 12.11
C GLY A 133 -6.51 -8.19 12.22
N GLN A 134 -7.61 -7.87 11.57
CA GLN A 134 -8.80 -8.73 11.49
C GLN A 134 -9.28 -8.72 10.05
N THR A 135 -9.83 -9.82 9.55
CA THR A 135 -10.42 -9.86 8.20
C THR A 135 -11.79 -9.18 8.13
N GLN A 136 -12.46 -9.10 9.29
CA GLN A 136 -13.73 -8.42 9.51
C GLN A 136 -13.75 -7.83 10.91
N LEU A 137 -14.18 -6.57 11.05
CA LEU A 137 -14.32 -5.93 12.36
C LEU A 137 -15.55 -6.44 13.08
N ASP A 138 -15.37 -6.84 14.34
CA ASP A 138 -16.47 -7.00 15.29
C ASP A 138 -17.10 -5.64 15.66
N GLU A 139 -18.23 -5.70 16.38
CA GLU A 139 -18.97 -4.49 16.77
C GLU A 139 -18.12 -3.52 17.60
N ALA A 140 -17.26 -4.04 18.49
CA ALA A 140 -16.42 -3.22 19.36
C ALA A 140 -15.37 -2.44 18.55
N ASN A 141 -14.74 -3.08 17.57
CA ASN A 141 -13.77 -2.47 16.68
C ASN A 141 -14.41 -1.53 15.67
N GLN A 142 -15.64 -1.81 15.20
CA GLN A 142 -16.41 -0.85 14.41
C GLN A 142 -16.70 0.44 15.20
N GLN A 143 -17.12 0.31 16.46
CA GLN A 143 -17.33 1.47 17.35
C GLN A 143 -16.00 2.19 17.66
N TRP A 144 -14.89 1.47 17.69
CA TRP A 144 -13.57 2.08 17.87
C TRP A 144 -13.12 2.87 16.64
N LEU A 145 -13.30 2.33 15.43
CA LEU A 145 -13.07 3.06 14.18
C LEU A 145 -13.94 4.31 14.07
N ALA A 146 -15.22 4.20 14.46
CA ALA A 146 -16.13 5.35 14.50
C ALA A 146 -15.66 6.44 15.47
N ARG A 147 -15.08 6.08 16.62
CA ARG A 147 -14.48 7.03 17.56
C ARG A 147 -13.25 7.71 16.96
N LEU A 148 -12.38 6.96 16.28
CA LEU A 148 -11.23 7.57 15.58
C LEU A 148 -11.70 8.62 14.56
N ARG A 149 -12.70 8.29 13.74
CA ARG A 149 -13.29 9.21 12.75
C ARG A 149 -13.92 10.46 13.37
N ALA A 150 -14.39 10.37 14.61
CA ALA A 150 -14.99 11.50 15.33
C ALA A 150 -13.94 12.38 16.02
N GLU A 151 -12.80 11.82 16.42
CA GLU A 151 -11.78 12.49 17.23
C GLU A 151 -10.63 13.07 16.40
N TYR A 152 -10.23 12.37 15.33
CA TYR A 152 -9.05 12.69 14.52
C TYR A 152 -9.43 13.12 13.11
N ARG A 153 -8.59 13.97 12.51
CA ARG A 153 -8.73 14.39 11.10
C ARG A 153 -8.03 13.46 10.14
N ARG A 154 -6.92 12.85 10.56
CA ARG A 154 -6.17 11.91 9.73
C ARG A 154 -5.72 10.71 10.53
N LEU A 155 -5.53 9.61 9.83
CA LEU A 155 -5.07 8.35 10.39
C LEU A 155 -3.90 7.83 9.58
N TRP A 156 -2.75 7.74 10.23
CA TRP A 156 -1.62 6.96 9.75
C TRP A 156 -1.90 5.49 10.06
N VAL A 157 -1.84 4.64 9.05
CA VAL A 157 -2.04 3.19 9.20
C VAL A 157 -0.76 2.50 8.79
N VAL A 158 -0.20 1.73 9.71
CA VAL A 158 0.87 0.75 9.45
C VAL A 158 0.17 -0.62 9.33
N PRO A 159 -0.12 -1.08 8.11
CA PRO A 159 -0.90 -2.29 7.91
C PRO A 159 -0.09 -3.53 8.27
N ASP A 160 -0.80 -4.63 8.52
CA ASP A 160 -0.20 -5.95 8.58
C ASP A 160 0.05 -6.48 7.16
N SER A 161 0.28 -7.79 7.04
CA SER A 161 0.46 -8.46 5.75
C SER A 161 -0.84 -8.70 4.96
N THR A 162 -2.00 -8.40 5.53
CA THR A 162 -3.26 -8.58 4.82
C THR A 162 -3.43 -7.55 3.70
N LEU A 163 -4.03 -7.99 2.60
CA LEU A 163 -4.38 -7.09 1.51
C LEU A 163 -5.53 -6.17 1.95
N PRO A 164 -5.63 -4.94 1.43
CA PRO A 164 -6.61 -3.98 1.92
C PRO A 164 -8.06 -4.44 1.79
N ASP A 165 -8.39 -5.16 0.73
CA ASP A 165 -9.72 -5.72 0.46
C ASP A 165 -10.04 -6.90 1.39
N ALA A 166 -9.03 -7.61 1.89
CA ALA A 166 -9.14 -8.68 2.87
C ALA A 166 -9.09 -8.17 4.32
N SER A 167 -8.55 -6.98 4.56
CA SER A 167 -8.42 -6.36 5.88
C SER A 167 -9.74 -5.72 6.33
N GLY A 168 -10.23 -6.13 7.49
CA GLY A 168 -11.38 -5.53 8.16
C GLY A 168 -11.13 -4.08 8.57
N TRP A 169 -9.89 -3.68 8.81
CA TRP A 169 -9.53 -2.29 9.13
C TRP A 169 -9.36 -1.43 7.89
N GLU A 170 -8.61 -1.90 6.88
CA GLU A 170 -8.37 -1.09 5.68
C GLU A 170 -9.60 -1.00 4.78
N ARG A 171 -10.42 -2.05 4.66
CA ARG A 171 -11.62 -2.04 3.81
C ARG A 171 -12.55 -0.84 4.09
N PRO A 172 -13.04 -0.60 5.33
CA PRO A 172 -13.88 0.57 5.61
C PRO A 172 -13.14 1.90 5.44
N LEU A 173 -11.83 1.97 5.72
CA LEU A 173 -11.04 3.17 5.47
C LEU A 173 -10.95 3.48 3.97
N ARG A 174 -10.84 2.45 3.12
CA ARG A 174 -10.79 2.63 1.68
C ARG A 174 -12.15 2.89 1.04
N THR A 175 -13.24 2.38 1.62
CA THR A 175 -14.59 2.62 1.10
C THR A 175 -15.15 3.96 1.55
N ASP A 176 -14.93 4.35 2.81
CA ASP A 176 -15.64 5.47 3.42
C ASP A 176 -14.77 6.72 3.64
N ASP A 177 -13.44 6.55 3.68
CA ASP A 177 -12.48 7.64 3.91
C ASP A 177 -11.59 7.89 2.68
N TYR A 178 -10.71 8.88 2.76
CA TYR A 178 -9.90 9.35 1.64
C TYR A 178 -8.45 8.94 1.84
N LEU A 179 -7.95 7.99 1.05
CA LEU A 179 -6.53 7.70 0.99
C LEU A 179 -5.80 8.88 0.36
N LEU A 180 -5.02 9.60 1.18
CA LEU A 180 -4.21 10.74 0.74
C LEU A 180 -2.92 10.27 0.07
N TRP A 181 -2.33 9.22 0.64
CA TRP A 181 -1.02 8.73 0.27
C TRP A 181 -0.80 7.30 0.78
N GLU A 182 -0.12 6.48 -0.02
CA GLU A 182 0.37 5.16 0.36
C GLU A 182 1.78 4.97 -0.20
N SER A 183 2.66 4.38 0.60
CA SER A 183 3.97 3.92 0.13
C SER A 183 4.48 2.74 0.94
N ARG A 184 5.65 2.24 0.54
CA ARG A 184 6.46 1.31 1.34
C ARG A 184 7.70 2.02 1.85
N ALA A 185 8.10 1.71 3.08
CA ALA A 185 9.18 2.40 3.78
C ALA A 185 10.56 2.30 3.10
N ALA A 186 10.78 1.30 2.26
CA ALA A 186 12.05 1.06 1.58
C ALA A 186 11.90 0.71 0.09
N ASP A 187 11.52 -0.53 -0.22
CA ASP A 187 11.26 -1.06 -1.56
C ASP A 187 9.94 -1.85 -1.56
N ASP A 188 9.71 -2.67 -2.58
CA ASP A 188 8.49 -3.48 -2.72
C ASP A 188 8.26 -4.46 -1.55
N THR A 189 9.29 -4.74 -0.76
CA THR A 189 9.24 -5.61 0.44
C THR A 189 9.13 -4.83 1.74
N GLY A 190 9.28 -3.50 1.70
CA GLY A 190 9.23 -2.65 2.87
C GLY A 190 7.85 -2.60 3.52
N GLN A 191 7.83 -2.21 4.80
CA GLN A 191 6.60 -1.99 5.56
C GLN A 191 5.68 -1.01 4.83
N ARG A 192 4.41 -1.39 4.63
CA ARG A 192 3.39 -0.48 4.08
C ARG A 192 3.08 0.62 5.10
N LEU A 193 2.87 1.82 4.58
CA LEU A 193 2.40 2.96 5.34
C LEU A 193 1.37 3.71 4.49
N ALA A 194 0.18 3.90 5.05
CA ALA A 194 -0.91 4.64 4.43
C ALA A 194 -1.32 5.81 5.31
N LEU A 195 -1.76 6.89 4.67
CA LEU A 195 -2.32 8.06 5.33
C LEU A 195 -3.72 8.30 4.78
N TYR A 196 -4.71 8.30 5.68
CA TYR A 196 -6.10 8.58 5.36
C TYR A 196 -6.51 9.93 5.95
N ALA A 197 -7.26 10.74 5.20
CA ALA A 197 -8.09 11.77 5.79
C ALA A 197 -9.40 11.12 6.26
N LEU A 198 -9.62 11.18 7.57
CA LEU A 198 -10.84 10.70 8.21
C LEU A 198 -11.88 11.80 8.08
N ALA A 199 -12.89 11.56 7.25
CA ALA A 199 -13.96 12.52 7.11
C ALA A 199 -15.12 12.12 8.02
N PRO A 200 -15.67 13.03 8.84
CA PRO A 200 -17.10 12.93 9.09
C PRO A 200 -17.76 13.04 7.72
N ALA A 201 -18.51 12.00 7.31
CA ALA A 201 -19.15 11.88 6.00
C ALA A 201 -19.47 13.26 5.39
N GLN A 202 -18.71 13.67 4.37
CA GLN A 202 -18.97 14.96 3.72
C GLN A 202 -20.45 14.99 3.33
N THR A 203 -21.14 16.10 3.62
CA THR A 203 -22.50 16.26 3.09
C THR A 203 -22.35 16.41 1.58
N LEU A 204 -22.63 15.32 0.86
CA LEU A 204 -22.59 15.29 -0.60
C LEU A 204 -23.62 16.31 -1.10
N GLU A 205 -23.16 17.44 -1.63
CA GLU A 205 -24.03 18.27 -2.47
C GLU A 205 -24.21 17.52 -3.78
N GLU A 206 -25.36 16.86 -3.97
CA GLU A 206 -25.74 16.29 -5.26
C GLU A 206 -25.90 17.39 -6.30
N ARG A 207 -24.80 17.80 -6.94
CA ARG A 207 -24.82 18.79 -8.04
C ARG A 207 -25.09 18.14 -9.39
N GLY A 208 -26.14 17.32 -9.43
CA GLY A 208 -26.86 16.69 -10.55
C GLY A 208 -26.34 16.88 -11.97
N LEU A 209 -25.06 16.57 -12.25
CA LEU A 209 -24.49 16.68 -13.58
C LEU A 209 -25.16 15.69 -14.55
N GLY A 210 -25.43 14.47 -14.08
CA GLY A 210 -26.01 13.41 -14.90
C GLY A 210 -25.17 13.05 -16.13
N ALA A 211 -23.88 13.42 -16.14
CA ALA A 211 -22.99 13.24 -17.27
C ALA A 211 -22.73 11.76 -17.50
N VAL A 212 -22.80 11.34 -18.76
CA VAL A 212 -22.75 9.94 -19.17
C VAL A 212 -21.51 9.71 -20.02
N PHE A 213 -20.73 8.74 -19.60
CA PHE A 213 -19.55 8.21 -20.29
C PHE A 213 -19.92 6.96 -21.07
N GLY A 214 -19.37 6.83 -22.27
CA GLY A 214 -19.59 5.65 -23.10
C GLY A 214 -18.56 5.56 -24.21
N ASP A 215 -18.45 4.39 -24.82
CA ASP A 215 -17.60 4.18 -25.98
C ASP A 215 -18.37 4.55 -27.27
N LEU A 216 -17.79 5.42 -28.09
CA LEU A 216 -18.33 5.81 -29.38
C LEU A 216 -18.12 4.73 -30.46
N SER A 217 -17.28 3.73 -30.22
CA SER A 217 -17.13 2.58 -31.11
C SER A 217 -18.44 1.81 -31.27
N ASP A 218 -19.32 1.86 -30.25
CA ASP A 218 -20.60 1.17 -30.21
C ASP A 218 -21.78 2.00 -30.77
N VAL A 219 -21.63 3.32 -30.98
CA VAL A 219 -22.78 4.21 -31.27
C VAL A 219 -22.41 5.46 -32.08
N GLY A 220 -23.24 5.82 -33.06
CA GLY A 220 -23.04 6.98 -33.91
C GLY A 220 -22.84 8.30 -33.16
N SER A 221 -21.66 8.90 -33.33
CA SER A 221 -21.18 10.27 -33.02
C SER A 221 -21.51 10.94 -31.67
N THR A 222 -22.45 10.50 -30.84
CA THR A 222 -22.82 11.21 -29.60
C THR A 222 -23.30 10.27 -28.51
N ILE A 223 -22.81 10.51 -27.28
CA ILE A 223 -23.20 9.76 -26.09
C ILE A 223 -24.53 10.28 -25.53
N THR A 224 -25.45 9.37 -25.25
CA THR A 224 -26.75 9.61 -24.64
C THR A 224 -26.97 8.70 -23.43
N PRO A 225 -27.93 9.01 -22.53
CA PRO A 225 -28.26 8.12 -21.42
C PRO A 225 -28.64 6.69 -21.82
N GLU A 226 -29.18 6.49 -23.02
CA GLU A 226 -29.61 5.19 -23.53
C GLU A 226 -28.45 4.35 -24.06
N ASN A 227 -27.37 5.01 -24.51
CA ASN A 227 -26.27 4.37 -25.23
C ASN A 227 -24.95 4.34 -24.44
N GLY A 228 -24.85 5.15 -23.38
CA GLY A 228 -23.70 5.19 -22.49
C GLY A 228 -23.66 4.04 -21.49
N ARG A 229 -22.54 3.94 -20.78
CA ARG A 229 -22.25 2.83 -19.86
C ARG A 229 -22.21 3.27 -18.40
N ILE A 230 -21.60 4.42 -18.11
CA ILE A 230 -21.36 4.89 -16.74
C ILE A 230 -21.82 6.34 -16.62
N ARG A 231 -22.60 6.66 -15.59
CA ARG A 231 -23.07 8.02 -15.30
C ARG A 231 -22.40 8.57 -14.04
N LEU A 232 -21.95 9.82 -14.10
CA LEU A 232 -21.57 10.61 -12.92
C LEU A 232 -22.80 11.36 -12.42
N ASN A 233 -23.41 10.85 -11.35
CA ASN A 233 -24.63 11.41 -10.76
C ASN A 233 -24.37 12.64 -9.92
N GLY A 234 -23.22 12.71 -9.25
CA GLY A 234 -22.90 13.83 -8.38
C GLY A 234 -21.46 13.77 -7.88
N TYR A 235 -21.06 14.84 -7.21
CA TYR A 235 -19.74 14.97 -6.63
C TYR A 235 -19.78 15.92 -5.44
N ALA A 236 -18.82 15.80 -4.52
CA ALA A 236 -18.52 16.81 -3.52
C ALA A 236 -17.01 16.99 -3.43
N PHE A 237 -16.54 18.21 -3.17
CA PHE A 237 -15.12 18.46 -3.12
C PHE A 237 -14.76 19.61 -2.17
N THR A 238 -13.51 19.60 -1.69
CA THR A 238 -12.92 20.71 -0.92
C THR A 238 -12.85 21.96 -1.80
N GLN A 239 -13.64 22.99 -1.50
CA GLN A 239 -13.63 24.25 -2.26
C GLN A 239 -12.45 25.17 -1.91
N GLN A 240 -11.94 25.08 -0.68
CA GLN A 240 -10.83 25.90 -0.20
C GLN A 240 -9.85 25.04 0.58
N THR A 241 -8.57 25.20 0.29
CA THR A 241 -7.48 24.52 0.99
C THR A 241 -6.24 25.41 1.01
N GLN A 242 -5.12 24.91 1.51
CA GLN A 242 -3.84 25.61 1.63
C GLN A 242 -2.70 24.62 1.36
N PRO A 243 -1.45 25.08 1.14
CA PRO A 243 -0.30 24.18 1.06
C PRO A 243 -0.17 23.30 2.31
N ASN A 244 0.21 22.03 2.16
CA ASN A 244 0.11 20.96 3.18
C ASN A 244 -1.31 20.59 3.64
N GLY A 245 -2.35 21.16 3.01
CA GLY A 245 -3.74 20.76 3.22
C GLY A 245 -4.14 19.63 2.30
N GLU A 246 -5.38 19.17 2.49
CA GLU A 246 -5.99 18.13 1.67
C GLU A 246 -6.95 18.73 0.63
N LEU A 247 -6.98 18.13 -0.55
CA LEU A 247 -8.08 18.24 -1.50
C LEU A 247 -8.80 16.89 -1.50
N LEU A 248 -10.04 16.91 -1.05
CA LEU A 248 -10.88 15.73 -0.93
C LEU A 248 -11.95 15.82 -2.02
N LEU A 249 -12.18 14.72 -2.74
CA LEU A 249 -13.19 14.62 -3.79
C LEU A 249 -13.97 13.31 -3.61
N THR A 250 -15.28 13.40 -3.53
CA THR A 250 -16.19 12.26 -3.63
C THR A 250 -16.89 12.31 -4.97
N LEU A 251 -16.97 11.17 -5.65
CA LEU A 251 -17.73 10.97 -6.87
C LEU A 251 -18.82 9.94 -6.63
N ARG A 252 -20.00 10.17 -7.20
CA ARG A 252 -21.11 9.22 -7.19
C ARG A 252 -21.36 8.73 -8.61
N TRP A 253 -20.96 7.48 -8.86
CA TRP A 253 -21.16 6.82 -10.13
C TRP A 253 -22.42 5.95 -10.13
N GLU A 254 -22.97 5.74 -11.32
CA GLU A 254 -24.02 4.77 -11.59
C GLU A 254 -23.64 3.98 -12.84
N SER A 255 -23.70 2.64 -12.75
CA SER A 255 -23.59 1.79 -13.92
C SER A 255 -24.93 1.72 -14.64
N LEU A 256 -25.02 2.17 -15.89
CA LEU A 256 -26.26 2.16 -16.67
C LEU A 256 -26.47 0.82 -17.39
N GLN A 257 -25.36 0.17 -17.75
CA GLN A 257 -25.31 -1.07 -18.51
C GLN A 257 -24.13 -1.92 -18.03
N PRO A 258 -24.07 -3.23 -18.34
CA PRO A 258 -22.88 -4.01 -18.05
C PRO A 258 -21.63 -3.35 -18.64
N VAL A 259 -20.59 -3.22 -17.82
CA VAL A 259 -19.29 -2.71 -18.23
C VAL A 259 -18.36 -3.90 -18.35
N GLU A 260 -17.77 -4.14 -19.52
CA GLU A 260 -16.88 -5.29 -19.71
C GLU A 260 -15.43 -4.95 -19.34
N ASN A 261 -15.04 -3.70 -19.55
CA ASN A 261 -13.68 -3.22 -19.32
C ASN A 261 -13.49 -2.69 -17.89
N ASN A 262 -12.26 -2.76 -17.40
CA ASN A 262 -11.82 -2.14 -16.14
C ASN A 262 -11.26 -0.75 -16.39
N TYR A 263 -12.14 0.23 -16.54
CA TYR A 263 -11.75 1.62 -16.70
C TYR A 263 -11.16 2.17 -15.40
N HIS A 264 -10.13 3.00 -15.56
CA HIS A 264 -9.60 3.84 -14.50
C HIS A 264 -10.24 5.20 -14.57
N VAL A 265 -10.47 5.79 -13.40
CA VAL A 265 -10.81 7.21 -13.29
C VAL A 265 -9.51 7.97 -13.22
N PHE A 266 -9.42 9.08 -13.95
CA PHE A 266 -8.39 10.10 -13.72
C PHE A 266 -9.00 11.28 -12.99
N VAL A 267 -8.25 11.83 -12.05
CA VAL A 267 -8.55 13.07 -11.34
C VAL A 267 -7.33 13.97 -11.47
N HIS A 268 -7.40 14.97 -12.34
CA HIS A 268 -6.31 15.90 -12.58
C HIS A 268 -6.57 17.26 -11.92
N ILE A 269 -5.55 17.83 -11.29
CA ILE A 269 -5.59 19.22 -10.82
C ILE A 269 -4.96 20.11 -11.89
N LEU A 270 -5.73 21.08 -12.38
CA LEU A 270 -5.32 21.99 -13.44
C LEU A 270 -5.15 23.41 -12.89
N ASN A 271 -4.08 24.10 -13.28
CA ASN A 271 -3.88 25.52 -12.97
C ASN A 271 -4.72 26.42 -13.91
N GLU A 272 -4.62 27.74 -13.77
CA GLU A 272 -5.33 28.70 -14.63
C GLU A 272 -4.92 28.63 -16.11
N ALA A 273 -3.72 28.14 -16.43
CA ALA A 273 -3.25 27.88 -17.79
C ALA A 273 -3.73 26.53 -18.36
N ASN A 274 -4.51 25.77 -17.60
CA ASN A 274 -4.93 24.38 -17.86
C ASN A 274 -3.76 23.36 -17.90
N ASP A 275 -2.60 23.69 -17.32
CA ASP A 275 -1.54 22.71 -17.11
C ASP A 275 -1.91 21.78 -15.95
N LYS A 276 -1.63 20.49 -16.13
CA LYS A 276 -1.79 19.49 -15.07
C LYS A 276 -0.64 19.63 -14.05
N VAL A 277 -0.99 20.03 -12.83
CA VAL A 277 -0.03 20.24 -11.73
C VAL A 277 0.01 19.09 -10.73
N ASP A 278 -1.08 18.32 -10.63
CA ASP A 278 -1.16 17.11 -9.80
C ASP A 278 -2.21 16.14 -10.35
N GLN A 279 -2.19 14.89 -9.91
CA GLN A 279 -3.13 13.86 -10.34
C GLN A 279 -3.33 12.71 -9.34
N ARG A 280 -4.50 12.08 -9.45
CA ARG A 280 -4.81 10.77 -8.88
C ARG A 280 -5.59 9.95 -9.90
N ASP A 281 -4.97 8.85 -10.33
CA ASP A 281 -5.54 7.95 -11.32
C ASP A 281 -5.58 6.54 -10.73
N GLY A 282 -6.62 5.78 -11.08
CA GLY A 282 -6.68 4.37 -10.72
C GLY A 282 -8.06 3.77 -10.82
N GLN A 283 -8.12 2.49 -10.46
CA GLN A 283 -9.37 1.76 -10.34
C GLN A 283 -10.25 2.37 -9.23
N PRO A 284 -11.57 2.52 -9.45
CA PRO A 284 -12.48 3.11 -8.47
C PRO A 284 -12.45 2.46 -7.10
N VAL A 285 -12.84 3.25 -6.10
CA VAL A 285 -12.90 2.89 -4.68
C VAL A 285 -11.54 2.40 -4.20
N GLN A 286 -10.50 3.18 -4.51
CA GLN A 286 -9.12 2.97 -4.09
C GLN A 286 -8.61 1.55 -4.39
N TRP A 287 -8.82 1.11 -5.64
CA TRP A 287 -8.47 -0.22 -6.16
C TRP A 287 -9.36 -1.38 -5.71
N MET A 288 -10.48 -1.13 -5.04
CA MET A 288 -11.36 -2.22 -4.57
C MET A 288 -12.52 -2.54 -5.51
N ARG A 289 -12.91 -1.63 -6.43
CA ARG A 289 -14.09 -1.80 -7.28
C ARG A 289 -13.77 -1.61 -8.77
N PRO A 290 -13.27 -2.67 -9.45
CA PRO A 290 -13.12 -2.63 -10.91
C PRO A 290 -14.46 -2.29 -11.56
N THR A 291 -14.49 -1.46 -12.60
CA THR A 291 -15.75 -1.08 -13.26
C THR A 291 -16.49 -2.28 -13.85
N SER A 292 -15.79 -3.35 -14.24
CA SER A 292 -16.43 -4.59 -14.68
C SER A 292 -17.21 -5.35 -13.59
N SER A 293 -16.95 -5.03 -12.32
CA SER A 293 -17.70 -5.59 -11.18
C SER A 293 -19.03 -4.86 -10.92
N TRP A 294 -19.28 -3.73 -11.59
CA TRP A 294 -20.45 -2.90 -11.32
C TRP A 294 -21.69 -3.49 -11.99
N ARG A 295 -22.75 -3.67 -11.22
CA ARG A 295 -24.04 -4.16 -11.76
C ARG A 295 -24.85 -3.00 -12.35
N PRO A 296 -25.66 -3.22 -13.40
CA PRO A 296 -26.57 -2.19 -13.89
C PRO A 296 -27.50 -1.67 -12.77
N GLY A 297 -27.62 -0.34 -12.67
CA GLY A 297 -28.32 0.39 -11.61
C GLY A 297 -27.55 0.51 -10.29
N GLU A 298 -26.35 -0.10 -10.17
CA GLU A 298 -25.54 0.01 -8.96
C GLU A 298 -24.96 1.42 -8.81
N LEU A 299 -25.07 1.96 -7.60
CA LEU A 299 -24.48 3.23 -7.20
C LEU A 299 -23.14 2.98 -6.49
N ILE A 300 -22.10 3.68 -6.93
CA ILE A 300 -20.75 3.57 -6.37
C ILE A 300 -20.35 4.94 -5.82
N ILE A 301 -19.93 4.97 -4.55
CA ILE A 301 -19.30 6.15 -3.94
C ILE A 301 -17.80 5.94 -3.99
N ASP A 302 -17.10 6.92 -4.54
CA ASP A 302 -15.68 6.82 -4.86
C ASP A 302 -14.93 8.04 -4.31
N HIS A 303 -13.90 7.78 -3.50
CA HIS A 303 -13.21 8.78 -2.70
C HIS A 303 -11.76 8.97 -3.17
N TYR A 304 -11.42 10.21 -3.52
CA TYR A 304 -10.09 10.63 -3.95
C TYR A 304 -9.51 11.65 -2.98
N GLY A 305 -8.37 11.31 -2.40
CA GLY A 305 -7.58 12.19 -1.54
C GLY A 305 -6.30 12.65 -2.24
N LEU A 306 -6.06 13.96 -2.23
CA LEU A 306 -4.79 14.57 -2.65
C LEU A 306 -4.22 15.37 -1.49
N LEU A 307 -3.00 15.03 -1.08
CA LEU A 307 -2.22 15.82 -0.13
C LEU A 307 -1.37 16.83 -0.91
N LEU A 308 -1.65 18.12 -0.74
CA LEU A 308 -0.91 19.16 -1.44
C LEU A 308 0.48 19.34 -0.80
N PRO A 309 1.56 19.44 -1.58
CA PRO A 309 2.90 19.68 -1.03
C PRO A 309 3.01 21.06 -0.39
N ALA A 310 4.04 21.25 0.43
CA ALA A 310 4.26 22.47 1.20
C ALA A 310 4.49 23.73 0.34
N ASP A 311 5.00 23.53 -0.87
CA ASP A 311 5.33 24.55 -1.87
C ASP A 311 4.26 24.66 -2.97
N PHE A 312 3.09 24.03 -2.80
CA PHE A 312 2.00 24.16 -3.76
C PHE A 312 1.59 25.64 -3.90
N PRO A 313 1.60 26.23 -5.11
CA PRO A 313 1.34 27.66 -5.25
C PRO A 313 -0.10 28.03 -4.82
N PRO A 314 -0.30 29.16 -4.13
CA PRO A 314 -1.64 29.72 -3.94
C PRO A 314 -2.25 30.14 -5.28
N GLY A 315 -3.56 29.97 -5.45
CA GLY A 315 -4.25 30.30 -6.69
C GLY A 315 -5.58 29.56 -6.86
N ASN A 316 -6.21 29.74 -8.02
CA ASN A 316 -7.40 28.99 -8.40
C ASN A 316 -7.02 27.79 -9.26
N TYR A 317 -7.60 26.64 -8.93
CA TYR A 317 -7.38 25.38 -9.62
C TYR A 317 -8.72 24.78 -10.04
N LYS A 318 -8.69 23.96 -11.08
CA LYS A 318 -9.83 23.13 -11.48
C LYS A 318 -9.51 21.66 -11.27
N ILE A 319 -10.54 20.86 -11.07
CA ILE A 319 -10.43 19.40 -11.03
C ILE A 319 -11.01 18.84 -12.32
N SER A 320 -10.22 18.15 -13.14
CA SER A 320 -10.69 17.49 -14.37
C SER A 320 -10.81 15.99 -14.13
N ILE A 321 -12.01 15.44 -14.39
CA ILE A 321 -12.38 14.06 -14.11
C ILE A 321 -12.84 13.36 -15.38
N GLY A 322 -12.39 12.12 -15.58
CA GLY A 322 -12.93 11.26 -16.62
C GLY A 322 -12.50 9.81 -16.46
N LEU A 323 -12.90 8.99 -17.41
CA LEU A 323 -12.61 7.55 -17.45
C LEU A 323 -11.69 7.24 -18.63
N TYR A 324 -10.81 6.26 -18.46
CA TYR A 324 -9.97 5.76 -19.54
C TYR A 324 -9.72 4.26 -19.39
N ASP A 325 -9.43 3.60 -20.51
CA ASP A 325 -8.93 2.23 -20.51
C ASP A 325 -7.42 2.23 -20.17
N PRO A 326 -7.00 1.60 -19.07
CA PRO A 326 -5.59 1.57 -18.68
C PRO A 326 -4.69 0.77 -19.63
N VAL A 327 -5.25 -0.10 -20.48
CA VAL A 327 -4.49 -0.90 -21.45
C VAL A 327 -4.18 -0.08 -22.70
N SER A 328 -5.19 0.56 -23.29
CA SER A 328 -5.02 1.34 -24.52
C SER A 328 -4.67 2.81 -24.27
N GLY A 329 -4.93 3.33 -23.07
CA GLY A 329 -4.85 4.75 -22.74
C GLY A 329 -5.98 5.60 -23.32
N GLN A 330 -6.96 5.00 -23.99
CA GLN A 330 -8.07 5.72 -24.61
C GLN A 330 -9.04 6.25 -23.55
N ARG A 331 -9.36 7.53 -23.64
CA ARG A 331 -10.35 8.18 -22.75
C ARG A 331 -11.76 7.95 -23.28
N LEU A 332 -12.70 7.79 -22.36
CA LEU A 332 -14.11 7.64 -22.71
C LEU A 332 -14.71 9.01 -23.00
N PRO A 333 -15.36 9.17 -24.17
CA PRO A 333 -16.21 10.32 -24.45
C PRO A 333 -17.29 10.50 -23.38
N VAL A 334 -17.60 11.76 -23.07
CA VAL A 334 -18.62 12.13 -22.10
C VAL A 334 -19.61 13.12 -22.68
N ASN A 335 -20.90 12.95 -22.40
CA ASN A 335 -21.89 13.95 -22.76
C ASN A 335 -21.99 15.05 -21.69
N GLY A 336 -22.32 16.26 -22.11
CA GLY A 336 -22.49 17.39 -21.19
C GLY A 336 -21.22 17.79 -20.42
N GLY A 337 -20.05 17.25 -20.81
CA GLY A 337 -18.79 17.62 -20.21
C GLY A 337 -18.29 18.98 -20.65
N THR A 338 -17.41 19.56 -19.84
CA THR A 338 -16.68 20.78 -20.20
C THR A 338 -15.68 20.54 -21.32
N SER A 339 -15.33 19.27 -21.56
CA SER A 339 -14.57 18.80 -22.71
C SER A 339 -15.18 17.50 -23.25
N GLU A 340 -14.69 17.04 -24.39
CA GLU A 340 -15.14 15.79 -25.03
C GLU A 340 -14.92 14.54 -24.16
N TYR A 341 -13.95 14.55 -23.24
CA TYR A 341 -13.51 13.38 -22.48
C TYR A 341 -13.49 13.59 -20.96
N ALA A 342 -13.88 14.77 -20.48
CA ALA A 342 -13.76 15.11 -19.07
C ALA A 342 -14.81 16.12 -18.60
N ILE A 343 -15.14 16.02 -17.32
CA ILE A 343 -15.88 17.00 -16.54
C ILE A 343 -14.88 17.83 -15.74
N GLU A 344 -14.93 19.16 -15.85
CA GLU A 344 -14.19 20.08 -14.98
C GLU A 344 -15.06 20.59 -13.84
N LEU A 345 -14.55 20.49 -12.62
CA LEU A 345 -15.13 21.04 -11.40
C LEU A 345 -14.27 22.19 -10.88
N GLY A 346 -14.89 23.07 -10.10
CA GLY A 346 -14.19 24.13 -9.38
C GLY A 346 -14.81 25.51 -9.56
N PRO A 347 -14.07 26.57 -9.23
CA PRO A 347 -12.67 26.52 -8.80
C PRO A 347 -12.48 25.91 -7.39
N VAL A 348 -11.33 25.29 -7.17
CA VAL A 348 -10.72 25.05 -5.86
C VAL A 348 -9.76 26.21 -5.59
N GLN A 349 -9.89 26.86 -4.44
CA GLN A 349 -9.02 27.95 -4.04
C GLN A 349 -7.94 27.44 -3.09
N VAL A 350 -6.67 27.56 -3.49
CA VAL A 350 -5.53 27.35 -2.59
C VAL A 350 -5.12 28.70 -2.02
N GLN A 351 -5.32 28.86 -0.71
CA GLN A 351 -4.99 30.08 0.01
C GLN A 351 -3.52 30.07 0.48
N PRO A 352 -2.87 31.24 0.59
CA PRO A 352 -1.61 31.34 1.32
C PRO A 352 -1.78 30.85 2.76
N ARG A 353 -0.72 30.23 3.29
CA ARG A 353 -0.68 29.70 4.65
C ARG A 353 -0.56 30.78 5.72
#